data_AF-A0A4Q3LUX0-F1
#
_entry.id   AF-A0A4Q3LUX0-F1
#
_cell.length_a   1.000
_cell.length_b   1.000
_cell.length_c   1.000
_cell.angle_alpha   90.00
_cell.angle_beta   90.00
_cell.angle_gamma   90.00
#
_symmetry.space_group_name_H-M   'P 1'
#
loop_
_entity.id
_entity.type
_entity.pdbx_description
1 polymer ?
#
loop_
_entity_poly.entity_id
_entity_poly.type
_entity_poly.pdbx_seq_one_letter_code
_entity_poly.pdbx_strand_id
1 'polypeptide(L)'
;MPRTTQQLHAPRTPVTPLEAATVLLLRDVPAPDGAGTSLQVLMTRRSARASFAPGAYVFPGGGIEPLDAQSHAQADRRPAQSDLCVTQSIAAIRESFEELGLLLARHADGRFADAADIAALDRQAPFVDQCAARGLRLAADAVFLLAHWTADRDLPRRFAVPFLVARMPEGQEPVADETEQFEPVWVRPDAALARHAAGQFFMIYPTVRTLERLAAFSHVDAVLDAVAAEQPLWVSSPRAGLKAGRESRHMEHEPEFGDLALVCPDGQIAHALDWQTDQPVPLLKNVQRLTAPNPGVMTGPGTNSYLVGDPDTGYLAIDPGPQDADHLQRLWRAAGGDIRMIVCTHSHPDHSPGAAPLQALVAAHGRE
;
A
#
# COMPACT_ATOMS: atom_id res chain seq x y z
N MET A 1 -4.98 -1.30 -20.82
CA MET A 1 -3.53 -1.06 -20.68
C MET A 1 -2.97 -0.63 -22.04
N PRO A 2 -1.97 0.26 -22.09
CA PRO A 2 -1.31 0.63 -23.34
C PRO A 2 -0.67 -0.61 -23.98
N ARG A 3 -0.51 -0.57 -25.32
CA ARG A 3 0.20 -1.63 -26.06
C ARG A 3 1.65 -1.66 -25.58
N THR A 4 2.20 -2.85 -25.35
CA THR A 4 3.60 -3.02 -24.90
C THR A 4 4.61 -2.34 -25.82
N THR A 5 4.33 -2.27 -27.13
CA THR A 5 5.17 -1.57 -28.09
C THR A 5 5.32 -0.07 -27.83
N GLN A 6 4.34 0.55 -27.14
CA GLN A 6 4.33 1.97 -26.80
C GLN A 6 4.89 2.28 -25.42
N GLN A 7 5.23 1.27 -24.61
CA GLN A 7 5.87 1.49 -23.31
C GLN A 7 7.28 2.05 -23.50
N LEU A 8 7.69 2.97 -22.62
CA LEU A 8 9.04 3.55 -22.64
C LEU A 8 10.11 2.53 -22.28
N HIS A 9 9.79 1.64 -21.35
CA HIS A 9 10.71 0.64 -20.82
C HIS A 9 10.38 -0.74 -21.40
N ALA A 10 11.40 -1.58 -21.54
CA ALA A 10 11.20 -2.96 -21.94
C ALA A 10 10.36 -3.68 -20.87
N PRO A 11 9.28 -4.40 -21.24
CA PRO A 11 8.41 -5.04 -20.27
C PRO A 11 9.16 -6.12 -19.49
N ARG A 12 8.91 -6.20 -18.18
CA ARG A 12 9.37 -7.26 -17.30
C ARG A 12 8.18 -8.01 -16.71
N THR A 13 8.38 -9.30 -16.41
CA THR A 13 7.40 -10.09 -15.67
C THR A 13 7.73 -10.01 -14.19
N PRO A 14 6.89 -9.37 -13.35
CA PRO A 14 7.11 -9.36 -11.92
C PRO A 14 7.00 -10.76 -11.33
N VAL A 15 7.75 -11.01 -10.25
CA VAL A 15 7.66 -12.27 -9.49
C VAL A 15 6.26 -12.42 -8.90
N THR A 16 5.68 -13.61 -8.97
CA THR A 16 4.40 -13.93 -8.32
C THR A 16 4.52 -13.75 -6.80
N PRO A 17 3.61 -13.01 -6.14
CA PRO A 17 3.66 -12.86 -4.70
C PRO A 17 3.42 -14.21 -3.99
N LEU A 18 4.08 -14.39 -2.86
CA LEU A 18 3.82 -15.46 -1.90
C LEU A 18 2.66 -15.04 -0.99
N GLU A 19 1.89 -16.00 -0.52
CA GLU A 19 0.78 -15.77 0.41
C GLU A 19 1.29 -15.81 1.86
N ALA A 20 0.92 -14.79 2.63
CA ALA A 20 1.23 -14.67 4.05
C ALA A 20 0.07 -13.98 4.76
N ALA A 21 -0.01 -14.09 6.08
CA ALA A 21 -0.99 -13.36 6.88
C ALA A 21 -0.29 -12.65 8.04
N THR A 22 -0.78 -11.47 8.39
CA THR A 22 -0.29 -10.73 9.57
C THR A 22 -1.47 -10.24 10.38
N VAL A 23 -1.31 -10.12 11.70
CA VAL A 23 -2.37 -9.66 12.60
C VAL A 23 -1.92 -8.52 13.50
N LEU A 24 -2.72 -7.47 13.52
CA LEU A 24 -2.61 -6.35 14.42
C LEU A 24 -3.44 -6.66 15.66
N LEU A 25 -2.75 -6.99 16.76
CA LEU A 25 -3.41 -7.15 18.05
C LEU A 25 -3.52 -5.81 18.74
N LEU A 26 -4.76 -5.44 19.07
CA LEU A 26 -5.10 -4.12 19.59
C LEU A 26 -5.62 -4.20 21.02
N ARG A 27 -5.29 -3.20 21.82
CA ARG A 27 -5.85 -3.02 23.16
C ARG A 27 -6.15 -1.56 23.45
N ASP A 28 -7.08 -1.34 24.37
CA ASP A 28 -7.38 -0.03 24.92
C ASP A 28 -6.62 0.15 26.24
N VAL A 29 -5.95 1.28 26.41
CA VAL A 29 -5.37 1.70 27.69
C VAL A 29 -5.93 3.06 28.09
N PRO A 30 -5.91 3.48 29.37
CA PRO A 30 -6.26 4.84 29.73
C PRO A 30 -5.44 5.86 28.93
N ALA A 31 -6.11 6.90 28.40
CA ALA A 31 -5.43 7.94 27.64
C ALA A 31 -4.41 8.70 28.53
N PRO A 32 -3.23 9.11 28.01
CA PRO A 32 -2.21 9.79 28.83
C PRO A 32 -2.64 11.13 29.43
N ASP A 33 -3.61 11.80 28.82
CA ASP A 33 -4.22 13.03 29.31
C ASP A 33 -5.37 12.78 30.31
N GLY A 34 -5.66 11.52 30.62
CA GLY A 34 -6.74 11.10 31.50
C GLY A 34 -8.14 11.17 30.88
N ALA A 35 -8.27 11.56 29.60
CA ALA A 35 -9.54 11.72 28.92
C ALA A 35 -9.85 10.51 28.03
N GLY A 36 -10.49 9.48 28.61
CA GLY A 36 -10.95 8.31 27.87
C GLY A 36 -9.88 7.23 27.68
N THR A 37 -9.92 6.56 26.53
CA THR A 37 -9.01 5.47 26.18
C THR A 37 -8.10 5.85 25.01
N SER A 38 -6.98 5.15 24.91
CA SER A 38 -6.01 5.26 23.83
C SER A 38 -5.74 3.87 23.28
N LEU A 39 -5.91 3.74 21.97
CA LEU A 39 -5.59 2.54 21.21
C LEU A 39 -4.07 2.29 21.20
N GLN A 40 -3.67 1.07 21.57
CA GLN A 40 -2.32 0.56 21.35
C GLN A 40 -2.35 -0.66 20.44
N VAL A 41 -1.31 -0.79 19.63
CA VAL A 41 -1.06 -1.96 18.78
C VAL A 41 0.20 -2.67 19.28
N LEU A 42 0.17 -3.99 19.26
CA LEU A 42 1.34 -4.81 19.55
C LEU A 42 2.24 -4.86 18.32
N MET A 43 3.52 -4.57 18.52
CA MET A 43 4.55 -4.70 17.50
C MET A 43 5.75 -5.46 18.07
N THR A 44 6.59 -5.95 17.18
CA THR A 44 7.76 -6.76 17.51
C THR A 44 8.90 -6.40 16.56
N ARG A 45 10.15 -6.55 17.01
CA ARG A 45 11.33 -6.26 16.19
C ARG A 45 11.85 -7.55 15.56
N ARG A 46 11.95 -7.58 14.23
CA ARG A 46 12.56 -8.70 13.52
C ARG A 46 14.05 -8.81 13.85
N SER A 47 14.56 -10.04 13.84
CA SER A 47 15.99 -10.34 13.88
C SER A 47 16.77 -9.50 12.86
N ALA A 48 17.97 -9.05 13.25
CA ALA A 48 18.91 -8.42 12.31
C ALA A 48 19.37 -9.38 11.20
N ARG A 49 19.17 -10.69 11.37
CA ARG A 49 19.50 -11.74 10.40
C ARG A 49 18.32 -12.15 9.51
N ALA A 50 17.16 -11.51 9.66
CA ALA A 50 15.98 -11.87 8.88
C ALA A 50 16.21 -11.65 7.37
N SER A 51 15.75 -12.59 6.54
CA SER A 51 15.87 -12.51 5.07
C SER A 51 15.03 -11.40 4.44
N PHE A 52 14.05 -10.87 5.18
CA PHE A 52 13.19 -9.76 4.78
C PHE A 52 13.08 -8.75 5.93
N ALA A 53 13.24 -7.47 5.61
CA ALA A 53 13.13 -6.34 6.55
C ALA A 53 13.89 -6.54 7.89
N PRO A 54 15.21 -6.83 7.86
CA PRO A 54 15.99 -7.07 9.08
C PRO A 54 15.95 -5.85 10.02
N GLY A 55 15.69 -6.10 11.31
CA GLY A 55 15.61 -5.06 12.33
C GLY A 55 14.36 -4.15 12.25
N ALA A 56 13.43 -4.40 11.33
CA ALA A 56 12.19 -3.65 11.25
C ALA A 56 11.23 -4.05 12.38
N TYR A 57 10.47 -3.08 12.88
CA TYR A 57 9.29 -3.32 13.68
C TYR A 57 8.13 -3.72 12.78
N VAL A 58 7.53 -4.86 13.09
CA VAL A 58 6.45 -5.51 12.33
C VAL A 58 5.33 -5.93 13.26
N PHE A 59 4.25 -6.43 12.67
CA PHE A 59 3.21 -7.15 13.38
C PHE A 59 3.48 -8.67 13.27
N PRO A 60 2.97 -9.50 14.19
CA PRO A 60 3.05 -10.95 14.08
C PRO A 60 2.49 -11.46 12.76
N GLY A 61 3.11 -12.48 12.18
CA GLY A 61 2.66 -13.06 10.93
C GLY A 61 3.74 -13.72 10.10
N GLY A 62 3.28 -14.62 9.24
CA GLY A 62 4.13 -15.44 8.39
C GLY A 62 3.36 -16.11 7.27
N GLY A 63 3.92 -17.20 6.74
CA GLY A 63 3.41 -17.86 5.55
C GLY A 63 2.06 -18.53 5.80
N ILE A 64 1.17 -18.52 4.81
CA ILE A 64 -0.04 -19.34 4.86
C ILE A 64 0.31 -20.75 4.40
N GLU A 65 -0.02 -21.75 5.22
CA GLU A 65 0.26 -23.15 4.97
C GLU A 65 -0.98 -23.92 4.48
N PRO A 66 -0.81 -25.04 3.74
CA PRO A 66 -1.93 -25.88 3.34
C PRO A 66 -2.78 -26.39 4.52
N LEU A 67 -2.17 -26.58 5.69
CA LEU A 67 -2.85 -27.04 6.89
C LEU A 67 -3.85 -25.98 7.40
N ASP A 68 -3.53 -24.69 7.28
CA ASP A 68 -4.42 -23.60 7.71
C ASP A 68 -5.79 -23.68 6.98
N ALA A 69 -5.78 -24.06 5.70
CA ALA A 69 -6.99 -24.27 4.91
C ALA A 69 -7.75 -25.57 5.24
N GLN A 70 -7.05 -26.58 5.78
CA GLN A 70 -7.64 -27.87 6.16
C GLN A 70 -8.22 -27.84 7.59
N SER A 71 -7.90 -26.82 8.37
CA SER A 71 -8.26 -26.71 9.79
C SER A 71 -9.55 -25.93 10.08
N HIS A 72 -10.37 -25.61 9.06
CA HIS A 72 -11.59 -24.82 9.24
C HIS A 72 -12.57 -25.44 10.24
N ALA A 73 -12.64 -26.77 10.32
CA ALA A 73 -13.50 -27.47 11.29
C ALA A 73 -13.12 -27.22 12.75
N GLN A 74 -11.88 -26.78 13.01
CA GLN A 74 -11.37 -26.45 14.36
C GLN A 74 -11.46 -24.95 14.68
N ALA A 75 -11.97 -24.14 13.75
CA ALA A 75 -12.16 -22.72 13.95
C ALA A 75 -13.65 -22.37 14.09
N ASP A 76 -13.93 -21.36 14.89
CA ASP A 76 -15.20 -20.64 14.85
C ASP A 76 -15.14 -19.61 13.72
N ARG A 77 -16.26 -19.36 13.05
CA ARG A 77 -16.32 -18.42 11.92
C ARG A 77 -17.57 -17.56 11.97
N ARG A 78 -17.46 -16.32 11.50
CA ARG A 78 -18.64 -15.46 11.31
C ARG A 78 -19.44 -15.95 10.10
N PRO A 79 -20.78 -15.75 10.06
CA PRO A 79 -21.61 -16.23 8.94
C PRO A 79 -21.20 -15.71 7.56
N ALA A 80 -20.68 -14.48 7.47
CA ALA A 80 -20.26 -13.84 6.22
C ALA A 80 -18.76 -14.05 5.90
N GLN A 81 -17.98 -14.65 6.81
CA GLN A 81 -16.55 -14.83 6.65
C GLN A 81 -16.26 -15.91 5.62
N SER A 82 -15.60 -15.56 4.52
CA SER A 82 -15.23 -16.50 3.46
C SER A 82 -14.22 -17.55 3.93
N ASP A 83 -14.14 -18.68 3.23
CA ASP A 83 -13.14 -19.75 3.49
C ASP A 83 -11.71 -19.22 3.42
N LEU A 84 -11.43 -18.31 2.48
CA LEU A 84 -10.13 -17.65 2.37
C LEU A 84 -9.82 -16.84 3.62
N CYS A 85 -10.78 -16.04 4.12
CA CYS A 85 -10.60 -15.25 5.34
C CYS A 85 -10.41 -16.14 6.58
N VAL A 86 -11.09 -17.29 6.66
CA VAL A 86 -10.87 -18.26 7.75
C VAL A 86 -9.46 -18.84 7.68
N THR A 87 -8.99 -19.27 6.50
CA THR A 87 -7.59 -19.72 6.31
C THR A 87 -6.58 -18.67 6.76
N GLN A 88 -6.76 -17.43 6.31
CA GLN A 88 -5.88 -16.30 6.66
C GLN A 88 -5.89 -16.01 8.17
N SER A 89 -7.06 -16.13 8.80
CA SER A 89 -7.21 -15.95 10.25
C SER A 89 -6.50 -17.06 11.03
N ILE A 90 -6.63 -18.33 10.61
CA ILE A 90 -5.95 -19.47 11.23
C ILE A 90 -4.42 -19.29 11.14
N ALA A 91 -3.91 -18.91 9.96
CA ALA A 91 -2.49 -18.62 9.78
C ALA A 91 -2.01 -17.52 10.73
N ALA A 92 -2.74 -16.40 10.83
CA ALA A 92 -2.40 -15.33 11.76
C ALA A 92 -2.43 -15.76 13.24
N ILE A 93 -3.38 -16.60 13.63
CA ILE A 93 -3.47 -17.12 15.01
C ILE A 93 -2.29 -18.05 15.30
N ARG A 94 -1.94 -18.96 14.37
CA ARG A 94 -0.80 -19.86 14.48
C ARG A 94 0.50 -19.07 14.63
N GLU A 95 0.76 -18.13 13.73
CA GLU A 95 1.96 -17.29 13.75
C GLU A 95 2.04 -16.45 15.04
N SER A 96 0.92 -15.91 15.53
CA SER A 96 0.88 -15.19 16.81
C SER A 96 1.29 -16.07 18.01
N PHE A 97 0.90 -17.34 17.98
CA PHE A 97 1.27 -18.30 19.02
C PHE A 97 2.74 -18.71 18.91
N GLU A 98 3.20 -19.05 17.70
CA GLU A 98 4.58 -19.47 17.45
C GLU A 98 5.58 -18.35 17.78
N GLU A 99 5.31 -17.13 17.32
CA GLU A 99 6.22 -16.00 17.46
C GLU A 99 6.13 -15.35 18.85
N LEU A 100 4.91 -15.13 19.36
CA LEU A 100 4.69 -14.32 20.56
C LEU A 100 4.01 -15.07 21.72
N GLY A 101 3.64 -16.33 21.55
CA GLY A 101 2.89 -17.07 22.57
C GLY A 101 1.50 -16.52 22.83
N LEU A 102 0.91 -15.82 21.86
CA LEU A 102 -0.43 -15.25 21.97
C LEU A 102 -1.43 -16.14 21.25
N LEU A 103 -2.55 -16.43 21.89
CA LEU A 103 -3.51 -17.41 21.38
C LEU A 103 -4.93 -16.87 21.36
N LEU A 104 -5.47 -16.67 20.15
CA LEU A 104 -6.89 -16.41 19.95
C LEU A 104 -7.61 -17.75 19.77
N ALA A 105 -7.88 -18.41 20.89
CA ALA A 105 -8.70 -19.61 20.95
C ALA A 105 -9.64 -19.55 22.15
N ARG A 106 -10.77 -20.26 22.08
CA ARG A 106 -11.75 -20.33 23.17
C ARG A 106 -12.04 -21.77 23.56
N HIS A 107 -12.34 -21.94 24.85
CA HIS A 107 -12.96 -23.13 25.38
C HIS A 107 -14.42 -23.23 24.92
N ALA A 108 -15.04 -24.41 25.10
CA ALA A 108 -16.44 -24.64 24.73
C ALA A 108 -17.45 -23.74 25.49
N ASP A 109 -17.06 -23.19 26.63
CA ASP A 109 -17.85 -22.22 27.41
C ASP A 109 -17.72 -20.77 26.91
N GLY A 110 -16.92 -20.54 25.85
CA GLY A 110 -16.69 -19.23 25.25
C GLY A 110 -15.58 -18.40 25.91
N ARG A 111 -14.93 -18.90 26.97
CA ARG A 111 -13.80 -18.23 27.60
C ARG A 111 -12.56 -18.34 26.70
N PHE A 112 -11.84 -17.22 26.53
CA PHE A 112 -10.54 -17.24 25.84
C PHE A 112 -9.50 -18.06 26.60
N ALA A 113 -8.60 -18.68 25.85
CA ALA A 113 -7.43 -19.36 26.41
C ALA A 113 -6.62 -18.40 27.28
N ASP A 114 -6.17 -18.88 28.43
CA ASP A 114 -5.37 -18.11 29.38
C ASP A 114 -3.89 -18.50 29.34
N ALA A 115 -3.09 -17.90 30.22
CA ALA A 115 -1.66 -18.17 30.30
C ALA A 115 -1.33 -19.64 30.65
N ALA A 116 -2.19 -20.35 31.38
CA ALA A 116 -1.97 -21.76 31.71
C ALA A 116 -2.25 -22.67 30.50
N ASP A 117 -3.28 -22.35 29.71
CA ASP A 117 -3.55 -23.04 28.45
C ASP A 117 -2.35 -22.90 27.48
N ILE A 118 -1.83 -21.67 27.33
CA ILE A 118 -0.68 -21.37 26.47
C ILE A 118 0.58 -22.09 26.95
N ALA A 119 0.87 -22.07 28.25
CA ALA A 119 2.04 -22.74 28.82
C ALA A 119 2.00 -24.27 28.64
N ALA A 120 0.81 -24.85 28.43
CA ALA A 120 0.65 -26.27 28.17
C ALA A 120 0.85 -26.65 26.70
N LEU A 121 0.99 -25.69 25.78
CA LEU A 121 1.21 -25.92 24.35
C LEU A 121 2.71 -25.80 24.01
N ASP A 122 3.15 -26.62 23.05
CA ASP A 122 4.49 -26.52 22.48
C ASP A 122 4.42 -25.79 21.13
N ARG A 123 5.18 -24.68 21.02
CA ARG A 123 5.29 -23.82 19.83
C ARG A 123 5.81 -24.54 18.59
N GLN A 124 6.49 -25.68 18.75
CA GLN A 124 7.10 -26.43 17.65
C GLN A 124 6.32 -27.69 17.26
N ALA A 125 5.30 -28.06 18.05
CA ALA A 125 4.46 -29.22 17.76
C ALA A 125 3.21 -28.80 16.93
N PRO A 126 2.50 -29.75 16.29
CA PRO A 126 1.37 -29.44 15.41
C PRO A 126 0.31 -28.58 16.09
N PHE A 127 0.21 -27.31 15.68
CA PHE A 127 -0.52 -26.26 16.40
C PHE A 127 -2.00 -26.60 16.61
N VAL A 128 -2.70 -26.94 15.52
CA VAL A 128 -4.16 -27.16 15.53
C VAL A 128 -4.53 -28.42 16.33
N ASP A 129 -3.76 -29.50 16.18
CA ASP A 129 -4.03 -30.76 16.87
C ASP A 129 -3.88 -30.61 18.39
N GLN A 130 -2.86 -29.86 18.83
CA GLN A 130 -2.66 -29.60 20.26
C GLN A 130 -3.77 -28.75 20.87
N CYS A 131 -4.27 -27.76 20.13
CA CYS A 131 -5.43 -26.96 20.53
C CYS A 131 -6.68 -27.84 20.66
N ALA A 132 -6.97 -28.64 19.63
CA ALA A 132 -8.13 -29.53 19.62
C ALA A 132 -8.08 -30.58 20.75
N ALA A 133 -6.91 -31.16 21.02
CA ALA A 133 -6.70 -32.12 22.11
C ALA A 133 -6.98 -31.52 23.50
N ARG A 134 -6.91 -30.19 23.63
CA ARG A 134 -7.21 -29.45 24.87
C ARG A 134 -8.63 -28.85 24.88
N GLY A 135 -9.44 -29.16 23.86
CA GLY A 135 -10.80 -28.62 23.75
C GLY A 135 -10.85 -27.14 23.36
N LEU A 136 -9.76 -26.60 22.80
CA LEU A 136 -9.69 -25.23 22.31
C LEU A 136 -10.11 -25.16 20.85
N ARG A 137 -10.99 -24.20 20.53
CA ARG A 137 -11.36 -23.84 19.16
C ARG A 137 -10.74 -22.51 18.78
N LEU A 138 -10.20 -22.41 17.57
CA LEU A 138 -9.55 -21.19 17.08
C LEU A 138 -10.61 -20.11 16.84
N ALA A 139 -10.42 -18.92 17.41
CA ALA A 139 -11.37 -17.81 17.33
C ALA A 139 -11.19 -17.00 16.04
N ALA A 140 -11.28 -17.64 14.87
CA ALA A 140 -11.15 -16.96 13.58
C ALA A 140 -12.28 -15.94 13.34
N ASP A 141 -13.43 -16.13 13.98
CA ASP A 141 -14.55 -15.17 14.07
C ASP A 141 -14.22 -13.90 14.88
N ALA A 142 -13.12 -13.86 15.63
CA ALA A 142 -12.63 -12.66 16.32
C ALA A 142 -11.54 -11.91 15.52
N VAL A 143 -11.16 -12.43 14.35
CA VAL A 143 -10.11 -11.88 13.48
C VAL A 143 -10.73 -11.31 12.21
N PHE A 144 -10.49 -10.02 11.94
CA PHE A 144 -11.14 -9.27 10.86
C PHE A 144 -10.12 -8.78 9.83
N LEU A 145 -10.52 -8.67 8.57
CA LEU A 145 -9.68 -8.12 7.52
C LEU A 145 -9.67 -6.58 7.57
N LEU A 146 -8.52 -6.00 7.94
CA LEU A 146 -8.33 -4.55 7.96
C LEU A 146 -7.99 -4.02 6.57
N ALA A 147 -6.98 -4.63 5.94
CA ALA A 147 -6.46 -4.21 4.66
C ALA A 147 -5.79 -5.38 3.93
N HIS A 148 -5.56 -5.21 2.63
CA HIS A 148 -4.76 -6.17 1.87
C HIS A 148 -3.61 -5.47 1.15
N TRP A 149 -2.38 -5.85 1.51
CA TRP A 149 -1.16 -5.30 0.93
C TRP A 149 -0.50 -6.29 0.00
N THR A 150 -0.20 -5.87 -1.23
CA THR A 150 0.62 -6.64 -2.16
C THR A 150 1.89 -5.88 -2.44
N ALA A 151 3.02 -6.46 -2.03
CA ALA A 151 4.35 -5.88 -2.22
C ALA A 151 4.56 -5.44 -3.68
N ASP A 152 5.24 -4.31 -3.87
CA ASP A 152 5.46 -3.71 -5.19
C ASP A 152 6.24 -4.67 -6.11
N ARG A 153 6.07 -4.49 -7.41
CA ARG A 153 6.53 -5.37 -8.50
C ARG A 153 8.03 -5.24 -8.77
N ASP A 154 8.69 -4.24 -8.20
CA ASP A 154 10.16 -4.06 -8.19
C ASP A 154 10.89 -5.11 -7.36
N LEU A 155 10.22 -5.70 -6.35
CA LEU A 155 10.90 -6.56 -5.38
C LEU A 155 11.13 -7.98 -5.92
N PRO A 156 12.32 -8.57 -5.66
CA PRO A 156 12.64 -9.93 -6.11
C PRO A 156 11.88 -11.02 -5.33
N ARG A 157 11.40 -10.69 -4.13
CA ARG A 157 10.52 -11.53 -3.31
C ARG A 157 9.36 -10.67 -2.85
N ARG A 158 8.14 -11.10 -3.17
CA ARG A 158 6.91 -10.34 -2.97
C ARG A 158 5.95 -11.14 -2.11
N PHE A 159 5.18 -10.44 -1.30
CA PHE A 159 4.13 -11.04 -0.50
C PHE A 159 2.79 -10.34 -0.78
N ALA A 160 1.73 -11.12 -0.85
CA ALA A 160 0.35 -10.69 -0.79
C ALA A 160 -0.14 -11.02 0.63
N VAL A 161 -0.43 -9.98 1.40
CA VAL A 161 -0.61 -10.07 2.84
C VAL A 161 -1.92 -9.37 3.24
N PRO A 162 -2.98 -10.11 3.58
CA PRO A 162 -4.03 -9.60 4.46
C PRO A 162 -3.40 -9.11 5.78
N PHE A 163 -3.63 -7.84 6.07
CA PHE A 163 -3.43 -7.28 7.40
C PHE A 163 -4.75 -7.49 8.14
N LEU A 164 -4.73 -8.39 9.09
CA LEU A 164 -5.86 -8.75 9.93
C LEU A 164 -5.80 -7.94 11.23
N VAL A 165 -6.92 -7.81 11.92
CA VAL A 165 -7.03 -7.09 13.18
C VAL A 165 -7.87 -7.88 14.16
N ALA A 166 -7.45 -7.89 15.42
CA ALA A 166 -8.21 -8.49 16.50
C ALA A 166 -7.99 -7.74 17.82
N ARG A 167 -8.96 -7.84 18.72
CA ARG A 167 -8.79 -7.43 20.11
C ARG A 167 -7.88 -8.43 20.81
N MET A 168 -6.91 -7.92 21.55
CA MET A 168 -6.03 -8.71 22.39
C MET A 168 -6.84 -9.46 23.46
N PRO A 169 -6.71 -10.79 23.60
CA PRO A 169 -7.32 -11.53 24.70
C PRO A 169 -6.80 -11.04 26.06
N GLU A 170 -7.70 -10.90 27.04
CA GLU A 170 -7.33 -10.48 28.38
C GLU A 170 -6.43 -11.51 29.08
N GLY A 171 -5.48 -11.04 29.88
CA GLY A 171 -4.64 -11.91 30.73
C GLY A 171 -3.50 -12.63 30.01
N GLN A 172 -3.30 -12.40 28.71
CA GLN A 172 -2.14 -12.89 27.97
C GLN A 172 -1.06 -11.81 27.87
N GLU A 173 0.21 -12.20 27.99
CA GLU A 173 1.37 -11.31 27.82
C GLU A 173 2.23 -11.81 26.65
N PRO A 174 2.59 -10.95 25.67
CA PRO A 174 3.44 -11.36 24.56
C PRO A 174 4.85 -11.72 25.02
N VAL A 175 5.31 -12.89 24.61
CA VAL A 175 6.69 -13.37 24.83
C VAL A 175 7.27 -13.77 23.49
N ALA A 176 8.25 -13.03 23.00
CA ALA A 176 8.92 -13.33 21.74
C ALA A 176 9.65 -14.69 21.80
N ASP A 177 9.82 -15.31 20.64
CA ASP A 177 10.61 -16.54 20.48
C ASP A 177 12.12 -16.34 20.70
N GLU A 178 12.58 -15.08 20.73
CA GLU A 178 13.98 -14.66 20.84
C GLU A 178 14.88 -15.24 19.74
N THR A 179 14.28 -15.67 18.63
CA THR A 179 14.98 -16.18 17.45
C THR A 179 14.66 -15.37 16.21
N GLU A 180 13.39 -15.29 15.83
CA GLU A 180 12.92 -14.53 14.69
C GLU A 180 12.45 -13.13 15.08
N GLN A 181 11.86 -13.05 16.26
CA GLN A 181 11.25 -11.86 16.82
C GLN A 181 11.83 -11.53 18.20
N PHE A 182 11.86 -10.24 18.50
CA PHE A 182 12.46 -9.69 19.70
C PHE A 182 11.62 -8.51 20.18
N GLU A 183 11.68 -8.23 21.47
CA GLU A 183 11.17 -6.97 22.05
C GLU A 183 9.68 -6.69 21.69
N PRO A 184 8.72 -7.51 22.16
CA PRO A 184 7.32 -7.17 22.03
C PRO A 184 7.06 -5.81 22.69
N VAL A 185 6.42 -4.91 21.95
CA VAL A 185 6.15 -3.54 22.40
C VAL A 185 4.73 -3.14 22.07
N TRP A 186 4.04 -2.67 23.10
CA TRP A 186 2.77 -1.97 22.95
C TRP A 186 3.03 -0.50 22.68
N VAL A 187 2.51 0.01 21.57
CA VAL A 187 2.75 1.39 21.14
C VAL A 187 1.48 1.98 20.55
N ARG A 188 1.27 3.28 20.77
CA ARG A 188 0.22 4.03 20.06
C ARG A 188 0.63 4.22 18.59
N PRO A 189 -0.30 4.16 17.62
CA PRO A 189 0.04 4.34 16.21
C PRO A 189 0.79 5.65 15.93
N ASP A 190 0.33 6.77 16.49
CA ASP A 190 0.96 8.09 16.33
C ASP A 190 2.37 8.17 16.95
N ALA A 191 2.57 7.57 18.13
CA ALA A 191 3.87 7.50 18.76
C ALA A 191 4.86 6.63 17.97
N ALA A 192 4.42 5.52 17.38
CA ALA A 192 5.25 4.69 16.51
C ALA A 192 5.69 5.46 15.25
N LEU A 193 4.77 6.21 14.62
CA LEU A 193 5.07 7.07 13.48
C LEU A 193 6.08 8.16 13.83
N ALA A 194 5.92 8.82 14.98
CA ALA A 194 6.87 9.84 15.45
C ALA A 194 8.28 9.25 15.67
N ARG A 195 8.38 8.07 16.29
CA ARG A 195 9.67 7.38 16.48
C ARG A 195 10.30 6.92 15.16
N HIS A 196 9.47 6.51 14.19
CA HIS A 196 9.93 6.15 12.85
C HIS A 196 10.51 7.35 12.11
N ALA A 197 9.81 8.49 12.14
CA ALA A 197 10.30 9.74 11.56
C ALA A 197 11.61 10.21 12.21
N ALA A 198 11.81 9.91 13.50
CA ALA A 198 13.06 10.17 14.22
C ALA A 198 14.17 9.12 13.97
N GLY A 199 13.93 8.09 13.14
CA GLY A 199 14.90 7.04 12.83
C GLY A 199 15.11 6.00 13.93
N GLN A 200 14.23 5.93 14.94
CA GLN A 200 14.36 5.08 16.13
C GLN A 200 13.43 3.85 16.11
N PHE A 201 12.57 3.76 15.10
CA PHE A 201 11.56 2.71 14.97
C PHE A 201 11.38 2.37 13.50
N PHE A 202 12.39 1.71 12.92
CA PHE A 202 12.38 1.38 11.50
C PHE A 202 11.17 0.48 11.19
N MET A 203 10.35 0.91 10.24
CA MET A 203 9.13 0.23 9.80
C MET A 203 9.10 0.25 8.28
N ILE A 204 8.53 -0.80 7.68
CA ILE A 204 8.34 -0.85 6.24
C ILE A 204 7.12 -0.04 5.81
N TYR A 205 7.09 0.36 4.53
CA TYR A 205 6.03 1.22 3.98
C TYR A 205 4.59 0.75 4.29
N PRO A 206 4.20 -0.53 4.11
CA PRO A 206 2.88 -1.01 4.50
C PRO A 206 2.54 -0.78 5.98
N THR A 207 3.51 -0.97 6.87
CA THR A 207 3.34 -0.77 8.32
C THR A 207 3.10 0.72 8.63
N VAL A 208 3.92 1.61 8.07
CA VAL A 208 3.78 3.07 8.25
C VAL A 208 2.39 3.54 7.79
N ARG A 209 1.99 3.21 6.55
CA ARG A 209 0.70 3.63 6.00
C ARG A 209 -0.50 3.02 6.73
N THR A 210 -0.34 1.81 7.28
CA THR A 210 -1.37 1.19 8.12
C THR A 210 -1.51 1.94 9.44
N LEU A 211 -0.41 2.30 10.10
CA LEU A 211 -0.45 3.05 11.36
C LEU A 211 -0.97 4.48 11.19
N GLU A 212 -0.70 5.15 10.06
CA GLU A 212 -1.27 6.47 9.73
C GLU A 212 -2.81 6.42 9.72
N ARG A 213 -3.38 5.35 9.16
CA ARG A 213 -4.83 5.13 9.15
C ARG A 213 -5.35 4.71 10.52
N LEU A 214 -4.61 3.85 11.22
CA LEU A 214 -5.00 3.39 12.56
C LEU A 214 -4.98 4.51 13.59
N ALA A 215 -4.12 5.53 13.42
CA ALA A 215 -4.06 6.72 14.27
C ALA A 215 -5.35 7.55 14.27
N ALA A 216 -6.26 7.34 13.31
CA ALA A 216 -7.56 8.00 13.27
C ALA A 216 -8.59 7.37 14.24
N PHE A 217 -8.30 6.19 14.81
CA PHE A 217 -9.18 5.49 15.73
C PHE A 217 -8.77 5.71 17.18
N SER A 218 -9.75 5.95 18.06
CA SER A 218 -9.52 6.20 19.48
C SER A 218 -9.49 4.93 20.33
N HIS A 219 -10.24 3.90 19.94
CA HIS A 219 -10.36 2.65 20.67
C HIS A 219 -10.59 1.44 19.75
N VAL A 220 -10.40 0.24 20.27
CA VAL A 220 -10.44 -1.02 19.49
C VAL A 220 -11.81 -1.25 18.85
N ASP A 221 -12.92 -1.01 19.55
CA ASP A 221 -14.26 -1.24 18.98
C ASP A 221 -14.51 -0.40 17.72
N ALA A 222 -14.02 0.84 17.67
CA ALA A 222 -14.18 1.67 16.48
C ALA A 222 -13.45 1.09 15.26
N VAL A 223 -12.32 0.41 15.49
CA VAL A 223 -11.59 -0.30 14.42
C VAL A 223 -12.38 -1.52 13.97
N LEU A 224 -12.87 -2.34 14.92
CA LEU A 224 -13.63 -3.55 14.62
C LEU A 224 -14.97 -3.26 13.92
N ASP A 225 -15.67 -2.21 14.34
CA ASP A 225 -16.91 -1.74 13.71
C ASP A 225 -16.67 -1.33 12.25
N ALA A 226 -15.54 -0.67 11.97
CA ALA A 226 -15.20 -0.24 10.62
C ALA A 226 -14.96 -1.40 9.64
N VAL A 227 -14.56 -2.57 10.14
CA VAL A 227 -14.25 -3.77 9.34
C VAL A 227 -15.29 -4.89 9.47
N ALA A 228 -16.37 -4.66 10.23
CA ALA A 228 -17.38 -5.68 10.53
C ALA A 228 -18.12 -6.22 9.28
N ALA A 229 -18.09 -5.49 8.16
CA ALA A 229 -18.72 -5.86 6.90
C ALA A 229 -17.90 -6.87 6.05
N GLU A 230 -16.80 -7.43 6.58
CA GLU A 230 -15.91 -8.37 5.88
C GLU A 230 -15.26 -7.81 4.61
N GLN A 231 -15.20 -6.48 4.48
CA GLN A 231 -14.51 -5.79 3.40
C GLN A 231 -13.30 -5.05 3.96
N PRO A 232 -12.12 -5.17 3.33
CA PRO A 232 -10.97 -4.41 3.77
C PRO A 232 -11.25 -2.92 3.61
N LEU A 233 -10.77 -2.11 4.55
CA LEU A 233 -10.82 -0.65 4.45
C LEU A 233 -10.02 -0.16 3.24
N TRP A 234 -8.99 -0.90 2.82
CA TRP A 234 -8.31 -0.69 1.55
C TRP A 234 -7.55 -1.93 1.05
N VAL A 235 -7.33 -1.95 -0.26
CA VAL A 235 -6.39 -2.86 -0.93
C VAL A 235 -5.32 -1.99 -1.57
N SER A 236 -4.05 -2.37 -1.44
CA SER A 236 -2.96 -1.61 -2.05
C SER A 236 -1.82 -2.48 -2.55
N SER A 237 -1.38 -2.18 -3.76
CA SER A 237 -0.13 -2.58 -4.38
C SER A 237 0.59 -1.32 -4.85
N PRO A 238 1.38 -0.68 -3.97
CA PRO A 238 1.99 0.60 -4.28
C PRO A 238 2.94 0.49 -5.46
N ARG A 239 3.29 1.65 -6.03
CA ARG A 239 4.30 1.77 -7.08
C ARG A 239 5.35 2.78 -6.66
N ALA A 240 6.59 2.56 -7.10
CA ALA A 240 7.70 3.45 -6.85
C ALA A 240 8.17 4.20 -8.11
N GLY A 241 8.52 5.47 -7.94
CA GLY A 241 9.23 6.28 -8.91
C GLY A 241 10.39 7.04 -8.26
N LEU A 242 10.97 8.00 -8.98
CA LEU A 242 12.04 8.85 -8.50
C LEU A 242 11.51 10.26 -8.23
N LYS A 243 11.61 10.74 -7.00
CA LYS A 243 11.29 12.12 -6.60
C LYS A 243 12.53 12.76 -6.00
N ALA A 244 12.96 13.88 -6.54
CA ALA A 244 14.27 14.49 -6.28
C ALA A 244 15.42 13.48 -6.37
N GLY A 245 15.36 12.57 -7.36
CA GLY A 245 16.36 11.52 -7.57
C GLY A 245 16.37 10.38 -6.54
N ARG A 246 15.38 10.31 -5.64
CA ARG A 246 15.25 9.25 -4.63
C ARG A 246 13.99 8.42 -4.87
N GLU A 247 14.02 7.15 -4.49
CA GLU A 247 12.82 6.31 -4.55
C GLU A 247 11.69 6.91 -3.70
N SER A 248 10.50 7.02 -4.29
CA SER A 248 9.28 7.47 -3.63
C SER A 248 8.14 6.52 -3.98
N ARG A 249 7.46 5.99 -2.96
CA ARG A 249 6.39 4.98 -3.09
C ARG A 249 5.04 5.63 -2.87
N HIS A 250 4.07 5.27 -3.69
CA HIS A 250 2.74 5.87 -3.72
C HIS A 250 1.66 4.79 -3.83
N MET A 251 0.56 5.00 -3.12
CA MET A 251 -0.66 4.18 -3.19
C MET A 251 -1.59 4.67 -4.32
N GLU A 252 -2.57 3.85 -4.67
CA GLU A 252 -3.50 4.01 -5.78
C GLU A 252 -4.28 5.34 -5.81
N HIS A 253 -4.53 5.93 -4.65
CA HIS A 253 -5.27 7.18 -4.50
C HIS A 253 -4.38 8.43 -4.57
N GLU A 254 -3.07 8.26 -4.60
CA GLU A 254 -2.10 9.35 -4.67
C GLU A 254 -1.86 9.73 -6.14
N PRO A 255 -1.72 11.02 -6.45
CA PRO A 255 -1.69 11.49 -7.84
C PRO A 255 -0.51 10.92 -8.64
N GLU A 256 0.66 10.71 -8.00
CA GLU A 256 1.83 10.11 -8.64
C GLU A 256 1.59 8.67 -9.15
N PHE A 257 0.65 7.93 -8.55
CA PHE A 257 0.38 6.55 -8.94
C PHE A 257 -0.11 6.43 -10.39
N GLY A 258 -0.87 7.42 -10.88
CA GLY A 258 -1.40 7.42 -12.25
C GLY A 258 -0.28 7.36 -13.30
N ASP A 259 0.72 8.22 -13.15
CA ASP A 259 1.92 8.23 -14.01
C ASP A 259 2.67 6.91 -13.88
N LEU A 260 2.89 6.42 -12.66
CA LEU A 260 3.59 5.14 -12.44
C LEU A 260 2.85 3.94 -13.04
N ALA A 261 1.51 3.94 -12.97
CA ALA A 261 0.69 2.89 -13.55
C ALA A 261 0.72 2.87 -15.08
N LEU A 262 0.92 4.04 -15.70
CA LEU A 262 1.05 4.20 -17.13
C LEU A 262 2.46 3.89 -17.64
N VAL A 263 3.47 4.50 -17.00
CA VAL A 263 4.86 4.52 -17.46
C VAL A 263 5.62 3.26 -17.04
N CYS A 264 5.40 2.80 -15.80
CA CYS A 264 6.08 1.66 -15.19
C CYS A 264 5.06 0.61 -14.69
N PRO A 265 4.23 0.04 -15.60
CA PRO A 265 3.13 -0.85 -15.23
C PRO A 265 3.58 -2.10 -14.46
N ASP A 266 4.82 -2.53 -14.67
CA ASP A 266 5.50 -3.67 -14.06
C ASP A 266 6.40 -3.29 -12.85
N GLY A 267 6.27 -2.05 -12.34
CA GLY A 267 6.95 -1.56 -11.14
C GLY A 267 8.43 -1.26 -11.31
N GLN A 268 8.95 -0.98 -12.51
CA GLN A 268 10.32 -0.45 -12.60
C GLN A 268 10.40 0.94 -11.99
N ILE A 269 11.44 1.20 -11.21
CA ILE A 269 11.70 2.51 -10.61
C ILE A 269 12.52 3.35 -11.60
N ALA A 270 11.88 3.78 -12.69
CA ALA A 270 12.54 4.44 -13.81
C ALA A 270 11.94 5.79 -14.20
N HIS A 271 10.79 6.16 -13.61
CA HIS A 271 10.08 7.40 -13.93
C HIS A 271 10.35 8.48 -12.88
N ALA A 272 10.75 9.67 -13.34
CA ALA A 272 10.87 10.85 -12.49
C ALA A 272 9.49 11.48 -12.26
N LEU A 273 9.16 11.73 -11.00
CA LEU A 273 7.88 12.26 -10.52
C LEU A 273 7.91 13.76 -10.29
N ASP A 274 9.09 14.37 -10.37
CA ASP A 274 9.25 15.81 -10.17
C ASP A 274 8.54 16.58 -11.29
N TRP A 275 7.71 17.54 -10.89
CA TRP A 275 7.08 18.47 -11.82
C TRP A 275 8.15 19.35 -12.47
N GLN A 276 8.05 19.51 -13.79
CA GLN A 276 8.91 20.39 -14.55
C GLN A 276 8.14 21.01 -15.71
N THR A 277 8.57 22.20 -16.11
CA THR A 277 7.93 22.99 -17.17
C THR A 277 8.86 23.21 -18.35
N ASP A 278 10.15 22.91 -18.20
CA ASP A 278 11.20 23.20 -19.19
C ASP A 278 11.30 22.18 -20.32
N GLN A 279 11.00 20.92 -20.02
CA GLN A 279 11.09 19.83 -20.99
C GLN A 279 9.83 18.98 -20.98
N PRO A 280 9.43 18.42 -22.14
CA PRO A 280 8.36 17.44 -22.18
C PRO A 280 8.77 16.18 -21.42
N VAL A 281 7.85 15.68 -20.59
CA VAL A 281 7.98 14.42 -19.86
C VAL A 281 7.38 13.31 -20.73
N PRO A 282 8.17 12.32 -21.18
CA PRO A 282 7.64 11.18 -21.89
C PRO A 282 6.80 10.31 -20.94
N LEU A 283 5.60 9.93 -21.37
CA LEU A 283 4.71 9.01 -20.65
C LEU A 283 4.58 7.66 -21.38
N LEU A 284 4.55 7.72 -22.71
CA LEU A 284 4.65 6.57 -23.63
C LEU A 284 5.53 7.00 -24.81
N LYS A 285 5.98 6.06 -25.66
CA LYS A 285 6.79 6.41 -26.84
C LYS A 285 6.09 7.41 -27.75
N ASN A 286 4.77 7.36 -27.80
CA ASN A 286 3.93 8.23 -28.59
C ASN A 286 3.14 9.25 -27.75
N VAL A 287 3.42 9.40 -26.44
CA VAL A 287 2.72 10.36 -25.58
C VAL A 287 3.71 11.12 -24.71
N GLN A 288 3.71 12.44 -24.82
CA GLN A 288 4.51 13.33 -23.99
C GLN A 288 3.60 14.33 -23.29
N ARG A 289 3.95 14.71 -22.05
CA ARG A 289 3.29 15.76 -21.27
C ARG A 289 4.22 16.96 -21.14
N LEU A 290 3.73 18.16 -21.40
CA LEU A 290 4.42 19.40 -21.07
C LEU A 290 3.55 20.22 -20.12
N THR A 291 4.09 20.61 -18.98
CA THR A 291 3.38 21.40 -17.97
C THR A 291 3.71 22.88 -18.13
N ALA A 292 2.71 23.74 -18.26
CA ALA A 292 2.89 25.18 -18.32
C ALA A 292 3.29 25.76 -16.94
N PRO A 293 4.10 26.83 -16.88
CA PRO A 293 4.54 27.45 -15.63
C PRO A 293 3.47 28.38 -15.00
N ASN A 294 2.24 27.88 -14.83
CA ASN A 294 1.09 28.61 -14.29
C ASN A 294 0.47 27.92 -13.05
N PRO A 295 1.22 27.72 -11.96
CA PRO A 295 0.70 27.06 -10.77
C PRO A 295 -0.43 27.87 -10.13
N GLY A 296 -1.37 27.17 -9.49
CA GLY A 296 -2.57 27.80 -8.95
C GLY A 296 -3.49 26.80 -8.27
N VAL A 297 -4.51 27.31 -7.58
CA VAL A 297 -5.48 26.46 -6.85
C VAL A 297 -6.17 25.45 -7.79
N MET A 298 -6.45 25.87 -9.02
CA MET A 298 -7.11 25.02 -10.02
C MET A 298 -6.13 24.20 -10.85
N THR A 299 -4.95 24.74 -11.14
CA THR A 299 -3.94 24.12 -12.03
C THR A 299 -2.91 23.29 -11.27
N GLY A 300 -2.94 23.30 -9.94
CA GLY A 300 -1.94 22.66 -9.09
C GLY A 300 -0.52 23.13 -9.45
N PRO A 301 0.39 22.22 -9.86
CA PRO A 301 1.75 22.58 -10.29
C PRO A 301 1.80 23.30 -11.65
N GLY A 302 0.72 23.25 -12.45
CA GLY A 302 0.60 23.88 -13.74
C GLY A 302 -0.31 23.09 -14.69
N THR A 303 -0.74 23.75 -15.76
CA THR A 303 -1.61 23.14 -16.77
C THR A 303 -0.83 22.15 -17.64
N ASN A 304 -1.33 20.92 -17.75
CA ASN A 304 -0.75 19.92 -18.63
C ASN A 304 -1.28 20.02 -20.06
N SER A 305 -0.36 20.09 -21.01
CA SER A 305 -0.58 19.87 -22.44
C SER A 305 0.02 18.53 -22.85
N TYR A 306 -0.61 17.83 -23.79
CA TYR A 306 -0.12 16.53 -24.25
C TYR A 306 0.18 16.54 -25.74
N LEU A 307 1.28 15.90 -26.13
CA LEU A 307 1.57 15.56 -27.52
C LEU A 307 1.33 14.07 -27.71
N VAL A 308 0.52 13.71 -28.70
CA VAL A 308 0.25 12.33 -29.08
C VAL A 308 0.68 12.10 -30.52
N GLY A 309 1.63 11.20 -30.75
CA GLY A 309 2.20 10.94 -32.08
C GLY A 309 3.69 10.61 -32.02
N ASP A 310 4.30 10.52 -33.19
CA ASP A 310 5.72 10.25 -33.40
C ASP A 310 6.23 10.97 -34.66
N PRO A 311 7.55 10.98 -34.94
CA PRO A 311 8.09 11.69 -36.10
C PRO A 311 7.55 11.24 -37.46
N ASP A 312 7.05 10.00 -37.58
CA ASP A 312 6.52 9.47 -38.84
C ASP A 312 5.07 9.92 -39.05
N THR A 313 4.28 9.93 -37.97
CA THR A 313 2.85 10.26 -37.98
C THR A 313 2.55 11.74 -37.73
N GLY A 314 3.54 12.51 -37.28
CA GLY A 314 3.35 13.85 -36.72
C GLY A 314 2.57 13.80 -35.40
N TYR A 315 2.31 14.96 -34.82
CA TYR A 315 1.77 15.07 -33.47
C TYR A 315 0.40 15.74 -33.46
N LEU A 316 -0.47 15.23 -32.59
CA LEU A 316 -1.67 15.89 -32.09
C LEU A 316 -1.32 16.59 -30.78
N ALA A 317 -1.60 17.90 -30.67
CA ALA A 317 -1.54 18.62 -29.40
C ALA A 317 -2.92 18.59 -28.73
N ILE A 318 -2.97 18.15 -27.47
CA ILE A 318 -4.18 18.14 -26.65
C ILE A 318 -4.02 19.19 -25.55
N ASP A 319 -5.01 20.07 -25.42
CA ASP A 319 -5.09 21.15 -24.42
C ASP A 319 -3.78 21.96 -24.34
N PRO A 320 -3.49 22.81 -25.34
CA PRO A 320 -2.18 23.47 -25.50
C PRO A 320 -1.83 24.46 -24.38
N GLY A 321 -2.74 24.69 -23.42
CA GLY A 321 -2.46 25.43 -22.20
C GLY A 321 -2.86 26.90 -22.29
N PRO A 322 -2.30 27.75 -21.42
CA PRO A 322 -2.56 29.18 -21.44
C PRO A 322 -1.95 29.83 -22.69
N GLN A 323 -2.32 31.08 -22.95
CA GLN A 323 -1.68 31.91 -23.98
C GLN A 323 -0.29 32.38 -23.50
N ASP A 324 0.63 31.44 -23.36
CA ASP A 324 2.03 31.66 -22.97
C ASP A 324 2.94 31.33 -24.16
N ALA A 325 3.63 32.34 -24.69
CA ALA A 325 4.43 32.17 -25.90
C ALA A 325 5.59 31.18 -25.73
N ASP A 326 6.23 31.17 -24.54
CA ASP A 326 7.37 30.29 -24.27
C ASP A 326 6.92 28.84 -24.13
N HIS A 327 5.79 28.59 -23.45
CA HIS A 327 5.17 27.26 -23.36
C HIS A 327 4.79 26.71 -24.73
N LEU A 328 4.10 27.52 -25.55
CA LEU A 328 3.69 27.09 -26.90
C LEU A 328 4.90 26.84 -27.81
N GLN A 329 5.96 27.64 -27.68
CA GLN A 329 7.21 27.41 -28.39
C GLN A 329 7.88 26.11 -27.95
N ARG A 330 7.89 25.78 -26.65
CA ARG A 330 8.38 24.50 -26.12
C ARG A 330 7.57 23.33 -26.65
N LEU A 331 6.24 23.45 -26.68
CA LEU A 331 5.33 22.43 -27.21
C LEU A 331 5.58 22.17 -28.71
N TRP A 332 5.69 23.24 -29.50
CA TRP A 332 6.01 23.14 -30.93
C TRP A 332 7.40 22.50 -31.17
N ARG A 333 8.42 22.88 -30.40
CA ARG A 333 9.76 22.29 -30.47
C ARG A 333 9.76 20.80 -30.09
N ALA A 334 9.01 20.42 -29.07
CA ALA A 334 8.88 19.03 -28.62
C ALA A 334 8.24 18.12 -29.69
N ALA A 335 7.39 18.69 -30.55
CA ALA A 335 6.79 18.02 -31.70
C ALA A 335 7.67 18.07 -32.97
N GLY A 336 8.91 18.59 -32.89
CA GLY A 336 9.76 18.80 -34.07
C GLY A 336 9.15 19.75 -35.10
N GLY A 337 8.21 20.60 -34.68
CA GLY A 337 7.41 21.47 -35.55
C GLY A 337 6.31 20.77 -36.37
N ASP A 338 6.09 19.46 -36.21
CA ASP A 338 5.05 18.70 -36.91
C ASP A 338 3.81 18.49 -36.03
N ILE A 339 3.12 19.58 -35.68
CA ILE A 339 1.79 19.50 -35.05
C ILE A 339 0.75 19.57 -36.16
N ARG A 340 -0.03 18.49 -36.34
CA ARG A 340 -1.02 18.35 -37.42
C ARG A 340 -2.44 18.65 -36.96
N MET A 341 -2.69 18.55 -35.66
CA MET A 341 -4.00 18.78 -35.07
C MET A 341 -3.84 19.38 -33.68
N ILE A 342 -4.80 20.22 -33.30
CA ILE A 342 -4.94 20.75 -31.94
C ILE A 342 -6.34 20.40 -31.47
N VAL A 343 -6.44 19.70 -30.34
CA VAL A 343 -7.71 19.30 -29.73
C VAL A 343 -7.81 19.95 -28.36
N CYS A 344 -8.86 20.72 -28.14
CA CYS A 344 -9.21 21.21 -26.81
C CYS A 344 -10.31 20.30 -26.24
N THR A 345 -10.05 19.68 -25.10
CA THR A 345 -11.03 18.84 -24.40
C THR A 345 -11.94 19.65 -23.50
N HIS A 346 -11.58 20.90 -23.18
CA HIS A 346 -12.37 21.82 -22.37
C HIS A 346 -12.01 23.28 -22.65
N SER A 347 -12.92 24.19 -22.30
CA SER A 347 -12.88 25.61 -22.68
C SER A 347 -12.37 26.55 -21.59
N HIS A 348 -11.70 26.03 -20.56
CA HIS A 348 -11.22 26.86 -19.46
C HIS A 348 -10.04 27.76 -19.89
N PRO A 349 -9.86 28.94 -19.24
CA PRO A 349 -8.85 29.93 -19.60
C PRO A 349 -7.40 29.46 -19.50
N ASP A 350 -7.15 28.41 -18.75
CA ASP A 350 -5.84 27.83 -18.53
C ASP A 350 -5.46 26.76 -19.57
N HIS A 351 -6.38 26.31 -20.43
CA HIS A 351 -6.16 25.20 -21.37
C HIS A 351 -6.40 25.50 -22.85
N SER A 352 -7.48 26.21 -23.17
CA SER A 352 -7.87 26.48 -24.57
C SER A 352 -7.25 27.73 -25.21
N PRO A 353 -6.86 28.80 -24.48
CA PRO A 353 -6.33 30.01 -25.11
C PRO A 353 -5.02 29.82 -25.88
N GLY A 354 -4.25 28.79 -25.57
CA GLY A 354 -3.04 28.43 -26.31
C GLY A 354 -3.30 27.92 -27.73
N ALA A 355 -4.53 27.54 -28.09
CA ALA A 355 -4.83 26.87 -29.36
C ALA A 355 -4.63 27.75 -30.60
N ALA A 356 -5.24 28.93 -30.63
CA ALA A 356 -5.12 29.82 -31.79
C ALA A 356 -3.67 30.34 -31.99
N PRO A 357 -2.93 30.75 -30.94
CA PRO A 357 -1.53 31.11 -31.10
C PRO A 357 -0.63 29.94 -31.52
N LEU A 358 -0.89 28.72 -31.03
CA LEU A 358 -0.16 27.53 -31.48
C LEU A 358 -0.43 27.23 -32.96
N GLN A 359 -1.68 27.32 -33.40
CA GLN A 359 -2.04 27.18 -34.81
C GLN A 359 -1.30 28.21 -35.68
N ALA A 360 -1.28 29.47 -35.25
CA ALA A 360 -0.54 30.53 -35.96
C ALA A 360 0.97 30.23 -36.03
N LEU A 361 1.55 29.67 -34.96
CA LEU A 361 2.95 29.25 -34.91
C LEU A 361 3.24 28.11 -35.90
N VAL A 362 2.34 27.12 -36.00
CA VAL A 362 2.44 26.02 -36.98
C VAL A 362 2.34 26.57 -38.41
N ALA A 363 1.35 27.42 -38.70
CA ALA A 363 1.12 28.04 -40.00
C ALA A 363 2.31 28.88 -40.48
N ALA A 364 2.90 29.67 -39.59
CA ALA A 364 4.10 30.47 -39.89
C ALA A 364 5.30 29.62 -40.34
N HIS A 365 5.31 28.32 -40.04
CA HIS A 365 6.37 27.38 -40.42
C HIS A 365 5.94 26.39 -41.53
N GLY A 366 4.90 26.73 -42.29
CA GLY A 366 4.56 26.06 -43.56
C GLY A 366 3.69 24.81 -43.42
N ARG A 367 2.91 24.70 -42.35
CA ARG A 367 1.93 23.62 -42.14
C ARG A 367 0.55 24.21 -41.85
N GLU A 368 -0.49 23.74 -42.53
CA GLU A 368 -1.88 24.22 -42.36
C GLU A 368 -2.61 23.57 -41.19
#